data_AF-A0A956LK36-F1
#
_entry.id   AF-A0A956LK36-F1
#
_cell.length_a   1.000
_cell.length_b   1.000
_cell.length_c   1.000
_cell.angle_alpha   90.00
_cell.angle_beta   90.00
_cell.angle_gamma   90.00
#
_symmetry.space_group_name_H-M   'P 1'
#
loop_
_entity.id
_entity.type
_entity.pdbx_description
1 polymer ?
#
loop_
_entity_poly.entity_id
_entity_poly.type
_entity_poly.pdbx_seq_one_letter_code
_entity_poly.pdbx_strand_id
1 'polypeptide(L)'
;MHWQADIHVTLPNGEILRERRMAQGSTKAAALRWAKAREAHLLRHGKEVQKDRNKKTPTLGEFVEQFRRDYLIANRWRPSTIYTWDSVLARH
;
A
#
# COMPACT_ATOMS: atom_id res chain seq x y z
N MET A 1 -21.03 0.61 -18.63
CA MET A 1 -21.19 1.75 -17.69
C MET A 1 -20.69 1.31 -16.32
N HIS A 2 -19.69 2.00 -15.76
CA HIS A 2 -19.18 1.70 -14.43
C HIS A 2 -19.59 2.81 -13.48
N TRP A 3 -20.11 2.45 -12.31
CA TRP A 3 -20.52 3.39 -11.28
C TRP A 3 -19.44 3.48 -10.22
N GLN A 4 -19.17 4.69 -9.74
CA GLN A 4 -18.30 4.92 -8.59
C GLN A 4 -19.16 5.23 -7.37
N ALA A 5 -18.89 4.57 -6.25
CA ALA A 5 -19.53 4.85 -4.98
C ALA A 5 -18.53 5.59 -4.07
N ASP A 6 -18.99 6.67 -3.45
CA ASP A 6 -18.29 7.41 -2.40
C ASP A 6 -18.98 7.07 -1.08
N ILE A 7 -18.29 6.33 -0.21
CA ILE A 7 -18.85 5.79 1.05
C ILE A 7 -18.19 6.53 2.20
N HIS A 8 -18.98 7.17 3.05
CA HIS A 8 -18.53 7.87 4.25
C HIS A 8 -19.06 7.12 5.46
N VAL A 9 -18.18 6.68 6.35
CA VAL A 9 -18.53 5.90 7.53
C VAL A 9 -17.87 6.52 8.75
N THR A 10 -18.66 6.82 9.76
CA THR A 10 -18.14 7.16 11.08
C THR A 10 -18.02 5.87 11.88
N LEU A 11 -16.80 5.47 12.20
CA LEU A 11 -16.53 4.30 13.00
C LEU A 11 -16.88 4.54 14.49
N PRO A 12 -17.12 3.48 15.28
CA PRO A 12 -17.39 3.61 16.72
C PRO A 12 -16.25 4.25 17.53
N ASN A 13 -15.03 4.26 17.00
CA ASN A 13 -13.86 4.95 17.57
C ASN A 13 -13.85 6.47 17.28
N GLY A 14 -14.87 7.00 16.58
CA GLY A 14 -14.96 8.40 16.17
C GLY A 14 -14.19 8.75 14.89
N GLU A 15 -13.50 7.79 14.28
CA GLU A 15 -12.76 8.00 13.03
C GLU A 15 -13.71 8.08 11.83
N ILE A 16 -13.48 9.06 10.96
CA ILE A 16 -14.25 9.22 9.71
C ILE A 16 -13.48 8.53 8.59
N LEU A 17 -14.03 7.43 8.10
CA LEU A 17 -13.52 6.72 6.93
C LEU A 17 -14.25 7.17 5.68
N ARG A 18 -13.47 7.57 4.67
CA ARG A 18 -13.96 7.80 3.31
C ARG A 18 -13.35 6.79 2.36
N GLU A 19 -14.20 6.03 1.67
CA GLU A 19 -13.81 5.06 0.65
C GLU A 19 -14.51 5.38 -0.68
N ARG A 20 -13.72 5.76 -1.71
CA ARG A 20 -14.21 5.92 -3.08
C ARG A 20 -13.77 4.73 -3.91
N ARG A 21 -14.70 3.86 -4.29
CA ARG A 21 -14.43 2.64 -5.07
C ARG A 21 -15.39 2.47 -6.23
N MET A 22 -14.94 1.74 -7.25
CA MET A 22 -15.81 1.30 -8.34
C MET A 22 -16.79 0.26 -7.80
N ALA A 23 -18.08 0.51 -7.95
CA ALA A 23 -19.11 -0.39 -7.47
C ALA A 23 -19.20 -1.62 -8.37
N GLN A 24 -19.38 -2.79 -7.75
CA GLN A 24 -19.62 -4.03 -8.50
C GLN A 24 -21.08 -4.06 -8.96
N GLY A 25 -21.33 -3.46 -10.13
CA GLY A 25 -22.64 -3.49 -10.77
C GLY A 25 -22.75 -2.54 -11.96
N SER A 26 -23.50 -2.96 -12.98
CA SER A 26 -23.71 -2.17 -14.21
C SER A 26 -24.82 -1.12 -14.07
N THR A 27 -25.64 -1.19 -13.00
CA THR A 27 -26.78 -0.29 -12.76
C THR A 27 -26.65 0.50 -11.46
N LYS A 28 -27.25 1.69 -11.40
CA LYS A 28 -27.26 2.56 -10.21
C LYS A 28 -27.79 1.87 -8.96
N ALA A 29 -28.86 1.08 -9.10
CA ALA A 29 -29.45 0.34 -7.97
C ALA A 29 -28.53 -0.79 -7.46
N ALA A 30 -27.83 -1.49 -8.36
CA ALA A 30 -26.83 -2.46 -7.96
C ALA A 30 -25.65 -1.80 -7.24
N ALA A 31 -25.17 -0.66 -7.75
CA ALA A 31 -24.12 0.12 -7.13
C ALA A 31 -24.48 0.61 -5.72
N LEU A 32 -25.73 1.06 -5.53
CA LEU A 32 -26.24 1.49 -4.21
C LEU A 32 -26.31 0.32 -3.22
N ARG A 33 -26.82 -0.85 -3.64
CA ARG A 33 -26.86 -2.05 -2.78
C ARG A 33 -25.47 -2.49 -2.37
N TRP A 34 -24.52 -2.48 -3.30
CA TRP A 34 -23.12 -2.79 -3.04
C TRP A 34 -22.51 -1.79 -2.04
N ALA A 35 -22.75 -0.48 -2.22
CA ALA A 35 -22.24 0.55 -1.33
C ALA A 35 -22.75 0.38 0.12
N LYS A 36 -24.06 0.11 0.29
CA LYS A 36 -24.66 -0.18 1.61
C LYS A 36 -24.07 -1.43 2.27
N ALA A 37 -23.86 -2.50 1.50
CA ALA A 37 -23.23 -3.71 2.01
C ALA A 37 -21.77 -3.45 2.45
N ARG A 38 -21.04 -2.61 1.69
CA ARG A 38 -19.67 -2.21 2.02
C ARG A 38 -19.60 -1.30 3.24
N GLU A 39 -20.53 -0.36 3.39
CA GLU A 39 -20.68 0.46 4.60
C GLU A 39 -20.88 -0.41 5.85
N ALA A 40 -21.82 -1.35 5.81
CA ALA A 40 -22.05 -2.28 6.92
C ALA A 40 -20.79 -3.14 7.23
N HIS A 41 -20.06 -3.54 6.20
CA HIS A 41 -18.78 -4.24 6.37
C HIS A 41 -17.72 -3.36 7.05
N LEU A 42 -17.59 -2.10 6.64
CA LEU A 42 -16.65 -1.14 7.22
C LEU A 42 -16.98 -0.82 8.68
N LEU A 43 -18.26 -0.72 9.04
CA LEU A 43 -18.69 -0.53 10.43
C LEU A 43 -18.30 -1.71 11.33
N ARG A 44 -18.41 -2.94 10.82
CA ARG A 44 -18.14 -4.16 11.60
C ARG A 44 -16.65 -4.50 11.69
N HIS A 45 -15.90 -4.32 10.61
CA HIS A 45 -14.50 -4.78 10.52
C HIS A 45 -13.49 -3.62 10.53
N GLY A 46 -13.94 -2.37 10.47
CA GLY A 46 -13.09 -1.21 10.22
C GLY A 46 -12.57 -1.19 8.78
N LYS A 47 -11.63 -0.29 8.51
CA LYS A 47 -10.88 -0.31 7.26
C LYS A 47 -9.99 -1.55 7.25
N GLU A 48 -10.18 -2.42 6.27
CA GLU A 48 -9.23 -3.48 5.98
C GLU A 48 -7.94 -2.80 5.50
N VAL A 49 -7.04 -2.54 6.44
CA VAL A 49 -5.69 -2.13 6.11
C VAL A 49 -5.12 -3.35 5.41
N GLN A 50 -4.97 -3.28 4.10
CA GLN A 50 -4.00 -4.09 3.37
C GLN A 50 -2.60 -3.68 3.85
N LYS A 51 -2.32 -3.91 5.13
CA LYS A 51 -0.97 -4.13 5.57
C LYS A 51 -0.68 -5.44 4.91
N ASP A 52 0.13 -5.42 3.87
CA ASP A 52 1.02 -6.53 3.60
C ASP A 52 1.79 -6.76 4.92
N ARG A 53 1.17 -7.46 5.87
CA ARG A 53 1.70 -7.70 7.22
C ARG A 53 3.02 -8.47 7.17
N ASN A 54 3.34 -8.99 5.98
CA ASN A 54 4.53 -9.76 5.70
C ASN A 54 5.52 -9.04 4.78
N LYS A 55 5.29 -7.77 4.39
CA LYS A 55 6.33 -6.97 3.75
C LYS A 55 7.29 -6.55 4.86
N LYS A 56 8.25 -7.42 5.15
CA LYS A 56 9.41 -7.09 5.95
C LYS A 56 10.17 -6.03 5.16
N THR A 57 9.86 -4.76 5.42
CA THR A 57 10.67 -3.66 4.91
C THR A 57 12.03 -3.83 5.57
N PRO A 58 13.11 -4.06 4.80
CA PRO A 58 14.43 -4.21 5.38
C PRO A 58 14.79 -2.92 6.12
N THR A 59 15.51 -3.08 7.23
CA THR A 59 16.18 -1.95 7.86
C THR A 59 17.19 -1.34 6.90
N LEU A 60 17.64 -0.11 7.16
CA LEU A 60 18.62 0.54 6.28
C LEU A 60 19.87 -0.32 6.09
N GLY A 61 20.40 -0.94 7.15
CA GLY A 61 21.56 -1.83 7.06
C GLY A 61 21.31 -3.07 6.21
N GLU A 62 20.18 -3.75 6.42
CA GLU A 62 19.78 -4.91 5.60
C GLU A 62 19.57 -4.52 4.13
N PHE A 63 19.01 -3.33 3.88
CA PHE A 63 18.83 -2.79 2.54
C PHE A 63 20.17 -2.51 1.86
N VAL A 64 21.15 -1.92 2.55
CA VAL A 64 22.47 -1.61 1.99
C VAL A 64 23.17 -2.89 1.54
N GLU A 65 23.18 -3.92 2.39
CA GLU A 65 23.77 -5.23 2.05
C GLU A 65 23.05 -5.87 0.85
N GLN A 66 21.72 -5.84 0.84
CA GLN A 66 20.92 -6.38 -0.26
C GLN A 66 21.16 -5.61 -1.56
N PHE A 67 21.16 -4.28 -1.52
CA PHE A 67 21.41 -3.42 -2.68
C PHE A 67 22.80 -3.67 -3.26
N ARG A 68 23.81 -3.84 -2.40
CA ARG A 68 25.17 -4.14 -2.84
C ARG A 68 25.26 -5.48 -3.55
N ARG A 69 24.71 -6.54 -2.96
CA ARG A 69 24.76 -7.90 -3.49
C ARG A 69 23.89 -8.07 -4.75
N ASP A 70 22.61 -7.75 -4.62
CA ASP A 70 21.59 -8.13 -5.59
C ASP A 70 21.49 -7.13 -6.75
N TYR A 71 22.01 -5.91 -6.59
CA TYR A 71 21.95 -4.88 -7.62
C TYR A 71 23.34 -4.46 -8.11
N LEU A 72 24.21 -3.92 -7.25
CA LEU A 72 25.49 -3.36 -7.70
C LEU A 72 26.44 -4.43 -8.25
N ILE A 73 26.66 -5.51 -7.50
CA ILE A 73 27.55 -6.61 -7.89
C ILE A 73 26.91 -7.44 -9.01
N ALA A 74 25.63 -7.78 -8.88
CA ALA A 74 24.91 -8.57 -9.88
C ALA A 74 24.92 -7.90 -11.27
N ASN A 75 24.74 -6.57 -11.32
CA ASN A 75 24.80 -5.80 -12.56
C ASN A 75 26.23 -5.44 -12.99
N ARG A 76 27.27 -5.93 -12.29
CA ARG A 76 28.69 -5.70 -12.60
C ARG A 76 29.03 -4.22 -12.76
N TRP A 77 28.50 -3.39 -11.86
CA TRP A 77 28.80 -1.97 -11.87
C TRP A 77 30.30 -1.76 -11.66
N ARG A 78 30.82 -0.64 -12.18
CA ARG A 78 32.23 -0.29 -12.02
C ARG A 78 32.58 -0.22 -10.53
N PRO A 79 33.72 -0.77 -10.08
CA PRO A 79 34.09 -0.76 -8.66
C PRO A 79 34.11 0.64 -8.03
N SER A 80 34.51 1.66 -8.80
CA SER A 80 34.46 3.06 -8.34
C SER A 80 33.04 3.55 -8.04
N THR A 81 32.07 3.14 -8.86
CA THR A 81 30.66 3.46 -8.64
C THR A 81 30.12 2.75 -7.41
N ILE A 82 30.53 1.50 -7.17
CA ILE A 82 30.16 0.74 -5.95
C ILE A 82 30.70 1.46 -4.71
N TYR A 83 31.98 1.87 -4.74
CA TYR A 83 32.59 2.61 -3.63
C TYR A 83 31.90 3.95 -3.35
N THR A 84 31.49 4.68 -4.39
CA THR A 84 30.73 5.92 -4.21
C THR A 84 29.40 5.66 -3.51
N TRP A 85 28.67 4.62 -3.89
CA TRP A 85 27.42 4.25 -3.21
C TRP A 85 27.64 3.81 -1.77
N ASP A 86 28.67 3.01 -1.49
CA ASP A 86 29.04 2.59 -0.13
C ASP A 86 29.32 3.84 0.75
N SER A 87 30.03 4.84 0.22
CA SER A 87 30.32 6.08 0.95
C SER A 87 29.09 6.97 1.19
N VAL A 88 28.15 7.03 0.24
CA VAL A 88 26.90 7.78 0.40
C VAL A 88 26.01 7.12 1.43
N LEU A 89 25.86 5.80 1.37
CA LEU A 89 24.99 5.04 2.27
C LEU A 89 25.51 5.03 3.71
N ALA A 90 26.83 5.09 3.92
CA ALA A 90 27.44 5.19 5.24
C ALA A 90 27.19 6.53 5.98
N ARG A 91 26.64 7.55 5.30
CA ARG A 91 26.37 8.88 5.87
C ARG A 91 24.92 9.09 6.32
N HIS A 92 24.07 8.07 6.18
CA HIS A 92 22.66 8.08 6.56
C HIS A 92 22.44 7.26 7.83
#